data_AF-A0A1Y5FHR8-F1
#
_entry.id   AF-A0A1Y5FHR8-F1
#
_cell.length_a   1.000
_cell.length_b   1.000
_cell.length_c   1.000
_cell.angle_alpha   90.00
_cell.angle_beta   90.00
_cell.angle_gamma   90.00
#
_symmetry.space_group_name_H-M   'P 1'
#
loop_
_entity.id
_entity.type
_entity.pdbx_description
1 polymer ?
#
loop_
_entity_poly.entity_id
_entity_poly.type
_entity_poly.pdbx_seq_one_letter_code
_entity_poly.pdbx_strand_id
1 'polypeptide(L)'
;IYEVDPVFMLSEQWYQQMATSCPPKEEPWYHVLVDNAIHSTYVAEQNLLIDPDVEPIKHPGVEQIFERFEDGIYYLHQRALQ
;
A
#
# COMPACT_ATOMS: atom_id res chain seq x y z
N ILE A 1 -2.25 0.53 3.91
CA ILE A 1 -1.46 -0.55 3.22
C ILE A 1 -2.39 -1.74 3.05
N TYR A 2 -2.39 -2.43 1.90
CA TYR A 2 -3.24 -3.61 1.68
C TYR A 2 -2.51 -4.86 1.18
N GLU A 3 -1.31 -4.71 0.62
CA GLU A 3 -0.49 -5.82 0.13
C GLU A 3 0.99 -5.46 0.30
N VAL A 4 1.82 -6.48 0.45
CA VAL A 4 3.27 -6.38 0.59
C VAL A 4 3.94 -7.39 -0.33
N ASP A 5 4.89 -6.91 -1.12
CA ASP A 5 5.83 -7.74 -1.86
C ASP A 5 7.15 -7.78 -1.08
N PRO A 6 7.77 -8.97 -0.89
CA PRO A 6 9.05 -9.06 -0.20
C PRO A 6 10.21 -8.42 -0.96
N VAL A 7 10.05 -8.20 -2.27
CA VAL A 7 11.00 -7.56 -3.18
C VAL A 7 10.24 -6.71 -4.20
N PHE A 8 10.91 -5.81 -4.91
CA PHE A 8 10.32 -5.01 -5.98
C PHE A 8 9.80 -5.88 -7.14
N MET A 9 8.53 -5.73 -7.50
CA MET A 9 7.85 -6.61 -8.49
C MET A 9 7.49 -5.93 -9.82
N LEU A 10 7.72 -4.61 -9.98
CA LEU A 10 7.40 -3.91 -11.23
C LEU A 10 8.57 -3.90 -12.23
N SER A 11 8.41 -3.20 -13.36
CA SER A 11 9.44 -3.16 -14.41
C SER A 11 10.62 -2.26 -14.03
N GLU A 12 11.79 -2.55 -14.62
CA GLU A 12 12.97 -1.69 -14.50
C GLU A 12 12.68 -0.25 -14.95
N GLN A 13 11.92 -0.10 -16.05
CA GLN A 13 11.52 1.19 -16.56
C GLN A 13 10.69 1.96 -15.53
N TRP A 14 9.72 1.29 -14.88
CA TRP A 14 8.94 1.91 -13.82
C TRP A 14 9.84 2.36 -12.67
N TYR A 15 10.75 1.49 -12.23
CA TYR A 15 11.68 1.81 -11.14
C TYR A 15 12.49 3.07 -11.43
N GLN A 16 13.10 3.15 -12.62
CA GLN A 16 13.92 4.29 -13.02
C GLN A 16 13.12 5.60 -13.14
N GLN A 17 11.83 5.50 -13.49
CA GLN A 17 10.96 6.67 -13.66
C GLN A 17 10.37 7.17 -12.34
N MET A 18 9.99 6.25 -11.46
CA MET A 18 9.15 6.56 -10.29
C MET A 18 9.94 6.54 -8.98
N ALA A 19 10.91 5.64 -8.83
CA ALA A 19 11.64 5.41 -7.58
C ALA A 19 12.87 6.31 -7.45
N THR A 20 12.65 7.63 -7.41
CA THR A 20 13.71 8.65 -7.44
C THR A 20 14.69 8.60 -6.27
N SER A 21 14.29 8.02 -5.12
CA SER A 21 15.19 7.78 -3.99
C SER A 21 16.07 6.52 -4.12
N CYS A 22 15.96 5.81 -5.24
CA CYS A 22 16.67 4.55 -5.52
C CYS A 22 16.61 3.52 -4.36
N PRO A 23 15.40 3.21 -3.83
CA PRO A 23 15.25 2.23 -2.75
C PRO A 23 15.72 0.83 -3.15
N PRO A 24 16.27 0.02 -2.23
CA PRO A 24 16.68 -1.34 -2.53
C PRO A 24 15.52 -2.16 -3.13
N LYS A 25 15.82 -2.90 -4.19
CA LYS A 25 14.84 -3.80 -4.83
C LYS A 25 14.64 -5.10 -4.05
N GLU A 26 15.61 -5.48 -3.22
CA GLU A 26 15.59 -6.72 -2.42
C GLU A 26 14.95 -6.53 -1.03
N GLU A 27 14.44 -5.34 -0.73
CA GLU A 27 13.71 -5.01 0.50
C GLU A 27 12.20 -4.95 0.22
N PRO A 28 11.33 -4.98 1.24
CA PRO A 28 9.88 -4.97 1.04
C PRO A 28 9.33 -3.71 0.35
N TRP A 29 8.32 -3.93 -0.49
CA TRP A 29 7.53 -2.90 -1.15
C TRP A 29 6.05 -3.09 -0.85
N TYR A 30 5.32 -1.99 -0.72
CA TYR A 30 3.95 -1.98 -0.26
C TYR A 30 3.02 -1.39 -1.30
N HIS A 31 1.86 -2.02 -1.47
CA HIS A 31 0.74 -1.42 -2.17
C HIS A 31 -0.14 -0.66 -1.18
N VAL A 32 -0.35 0.62 -1.47
CA VAL A 32 -0.96 1.57 -0.53
C VAL A 32 -2.09 2.31 -1.21
N LEU A 33 -3.27 2.32 -0.60
CA LEU A 33 -4.35 3.24 -0.96
C LEU A 33 -3.98 4.64 -0.44
N VAL A 34 -4.06 5.65 -1.30
CA VAL A 34 -3.74 7.04 -0.92
C VAL A 34 -5.00 7.71 -0.38
N ASP A 35 -4.92 8.26 0.83
CA ASP A 35 -6.05 8.98 1.43
C ASP A 35 -6.49 10.18 0.58
N ASN A 36 -7.79 10.44 0.52
CA ASN A 36 -8.43 11.49 -0.29
C ASN A 36 -8.07 11.44 -1.79
N ALA A 37 -7.67 10.28 -2.30
CA ALA A 37 -7.38 10.05 -3.71
C ALA A 37 -8.15 8.84 -4.25
N ILE A 38 -8.04 8.63 -5.56
CA ILE A 38 -8.64 7.47 -6.24
C ILE A 38 -7.61 6.41 -6.65
N HIS A 39 -6.33 6.72 -6.53
CA HIS A 39 -5.24 5.86 -6.98
C HIS A 39 -4.55 5.20 -5.78
N SER A 40 -4.02 4.00 -6.02
CA SER A 40 -3.02 3.39 -5.16
C SER A 40 -1.61 3.80 -5.58
N THR A 41 -0.65 3.58 -4.68
CA THR A 41 0.78 3.76 -4.94
C THR A 41 1.56 2.50 -4.55
N TYR A 42 2.76 2.37 -5.12
CA TYR A 42 3.71 1.31 -4.84
C TYR A 42 4.99 1.92 -4.28
N VAL A 43 5.32 1.60 -3.03
CA VAL A 43 6.32 2.34 -2.26
C VAL A 43 7.20 1.41 -1.44
N ALA A 44 8.51 1.69 -1.43
CA ALA A 44 9.47 0.97 -0.61
C ALA A 44 9.27 1.26 0.88
N GLU A 45 9.53 0.27 1.74
CA GLU A 45 9.38 0.38 3.20
C GLU A 45 10.04 1.63 3.79
N GLN A 46 11.28 1.91 3.39
CA GLN A 46 12.06 3.03 3.93
C GLN A 46 11.46 4.42 3.66
N ASN A 47 10.50 4.51 2.74
CA ASN A 47 9.79 5.75 2.43
C ASN A 47 8.45 5.86 3.19
N LEU A 48 8.12 4.88 4.04
CA LEU A 48 6.92 4.89 4.88
C LEU A 48 7.23 5.42 6.27
N LEU A 49 6.28 6.16 6.82
CA LEU A 49 6.25 6.58 8.21
C LEU A 49 4.89 6.20 8.80
N ILE A 50 4.89 5.85 10.08
CA ILE A 50 3.67 5.56 10.81
C ILE A 50 2.91 6.87 11.00
N ASP A 51 1.63 6.85 10.63
CA ASP A 51 0.70 7.92 10.95
C ASP A 51 0.26 7.78 12.43
N PRO A 52 0.49 8.79 13.28
CA PRO A 52 -0.01 8.75 14.66
C PRO A 52 -1.54 8.85 14.75
N ASP A 53 -2.22 9.38 13.73
CA ASP A 53 -3.67 9.57 13.71
C ASP A 53 -4.35 8.40 12.99
N VAL A 54 -4.92 7.48 13.76
CA VAL A 54 -5.46 6.22 13.23
C VAL A 54 -6.93 6.34 12.83
N GLU A 55 -7.22 7.24 11.90
CA GLU A 55 -8.56 7.44 11.33
C GLU A 55 -8.77 6.66 10.02
N PRO A 56 -10.01 6.29 9.68
CA PRO A 56 -10.31 5.72 8.37
C PRO A 56 -9.96 6.69 7.22
N ILE A 57 -9.26 6.18 6.22
CA ILE A 57 -8.99 6.91 4.97
C ILE A 57 -10.23 6.98 4.07
N LYS A 58 -10.28 8.01 3.23
CA LYS A 58 -11.29 8.22 2.18
C LYS A 58 -10.73 7.79 0.84
N HIS A 59 -10.99 6.54 0.45
CA HIS A 59 -10.56 6.00 -0.84
C HIS A 59 -11.61 4.99 -1.38
N PRO A 60 -12.01 5.04 -2.66
CA PRO A 60 -13.06 4.17 -3.22
C PRO A 60 -12.71 2.67 -3.18
N GLY A 61 -11.42 2.33 -3.15
CA GLY A 61 -10.93 0.96 -2.99
C GLY A 61 -11.11 0.38 -1.58
N VAL A 62 -11.43 1.18 -0.56
CA VAL A 62 -11.62 0.67 0.82
C VAL A 62 -12.73 -0.36 0.86
N GLU A 63 -13.91 -0.03 0.31
CA GLU A 63 -15.08 -0.92 0.28
C GLU A 63 -14.86 -2.17 -0.58
N GLN A 64 -13.89 -2.15 -1.49
CA GLN A 64 -13.57 -3.29 -2.36
C GLN A 64 -12.64 -4.29 -1.68
N ILE A 65 -11.72 -3.79 -0.86
CA ILE A 65 -10.61 -4.57 -0.29
C ILE A 65 -10.93 -5.00 1.14
N PHE A 66 -11.55 -4.13 1.94
CA PHE A 66 -11.73 -4.32 3.37
C PHE A 66 -13.19 -4.49 3.77
N GLU A 67 -13.44 -5.41 4.70
CA GLU A 67 -14.76 -5.71 5.27
C GLU A 67 -15.12 -4.73 6.40
N ARG A 68 -14.14 -4.39 7.25
CA ARG A 68 -14.36 -3.51 8.41
C ARG A 68 -13.07 -2.79 8.83
N PHE A 69 -13.25 -1.76 9.65
CA PHE A 69 -12.19 -1.03 10.34
C PHE A 69 -12.45 -1.06 11.85
N GLU A 70 -11.51 -1.56 12.63
CA GLU A 70 -11.63 -1.76 14.08
C GLU A 70 -10.26 -1.55 14.74
N ASP A 71 -10.23 -0.80 15.84
CA ASP A 71 -9.00 -0.46 16.60
C ASP A 71 -7.84 0.05 15.73
N GLY A 72 -8.17 0.86 14.72
CA GLY A 72 -7.17 1.45 13.83
C GLY A 72 -6.69 0.53 12.69
N ILE A 73 -7.29 -0.64 12.54
CA ILE A 73 -6.87 -1.68 11.59
C ILE A 73 -8.00 -1.97 10.61
N TYR A 74 -7.66 -2.02 9.32
CA TYR A 74 -8.55 -2.53 8.29
C TYR A 74 -8.44 -4.05 8.16
N TYR A 75 -9.57 -4.73 8.14
CA TYR A 75 -9.66 -6.19 7.97
C TYR A 75 -10.08 -6.52 6.53
N LEU A 76 -9.29 -7.36 5.86
CA LEU A 76 -9.56 -7.80 4.48
C LEU A 76 -10.84 -8.63 4.39
N HIS A 77 -11.52 -8.56 3.24
CA HIS A 77 -12.59 -9.51 2.92
C HIS A 77 -12.06 -10.96 2.97
N GLN A 78 -12.77 -11.85 3.67
CA GLN A 78 -12.44 -13.29 3.70
C GLN A 78 -12.47 -14.01 2.33
N ARG A 79 -12.86 -13.33 1.24
CA ARG A 79 -12.95 -13.90 -0.11
C ARG A 79 -11.65 -13.88 -0.92
N ALA A 80 -10.53 -13.39 -0.39
CA ALA A 80 -9.27 -13.26 -1.13
C ALA A 80 -8.49 -14.57 -1.40
N LEU A 81 -9.08 -15.75 -1.16
CA LEU A 81 -8.45 -17.04 -1.47
C LEU A 81 -9.41 -17.92 -2.27
N GLN A 82 -9.45 -17.72 -3.59
CA GLN A 82 -9.84 -18.74 -4.56
C GLN A 82 -8.89 -18.71 -5.75
#